data_AF-A0A016TT49-F1
#
_entry.id   AF-A0A016TT49-F1
#
_cell.length_a   1.000
_cell.length_b   1.000
_cell.length_c   1.000
_cell.angle_alpha   90.00
_cell.angle_beta   90.00
_cell.angle_gamma   90.00
#
_symmetry.space_group_name_H-M   'P 1'
#
loop_
_entity.id
_entity.type
_entity.pdbx_description
1 polymer ?
#
loop_
_entity_poly.entity_id
_entity_poly.type
_entity_poly.pdbx_seq_one_letter_code
_entity_poly.pdbx_strand_id
1 'polypeptide(L)'
;MLLPLPRKGGSPTMPPKRKKQEEEGPLRKKAPIFTEAEPSRLIALYCEGRDRYHGRFRSGSRSGPSERQSLLKEWASDIPLMGLAHRTPEAIEEKIKNEVRRVQKFIRAEVRF
;
A
#
# COMPACT_ATOMS: atom_id res chain seq x y z
N MET A 1 55.82 45.50 -46.50
CA MET A 1 54.51 45.85 -47.09
C MET A 1 53.43 45.03 -46.39
N LEU A 2 52.28 45.65 -46.09
CA LEU A 2 51.13 45.09 -45.38
C LEU A 2 50.48 43.90 -46.11
N LEU A 3 49.95 42.94 -45.33
CA LEU A 3 48.56 42.49 -45.39
C LEU A 3 48.19 41.75 -44.07
N PRO A 4 47.10 42.12 -43.37
CA PRO A 4 46.65 41.45 -42.14
C PRO A 4 45.61 40.35 -42.43
N LEU A 5 45.58 39.30 -41.60
CA LEU A 5 44.54 38.26 -41.62
C LEU A 5 43.68 38.27 -40.35
N PRO A 6 42.43 37.75 -40.43
CA PRO A 6 41.32 38.23 -39.62
C PRO A 6 41.11 37.51 -38.28
N ARG A 7 40.37 38.23 -37.45
CA ARG A 7 39.76 37.91 -36.15
C ARG A 7 39.24 36.47 -36.06
N LYS A 8 39.55 35.77 -34.96
CA LYS A 8 38.68 34.72 -34.42
C LYS A 8 38.14 35.16 -33.07
N GLY A 9 36.82 35.34 -33.02
CA GLY A 9 36.08 35.75 -31.85
C GLY A 9 36.21 34.74 -30.71
N GLY A 10 36.33 35.26 -29.50
CA GLY A 10 36.19 34.47 -28.29
C GLY A 10 34.78 33.88 -28.21
N SER A 11 34.72 32.56 -28.16
CA SER A 11 33.50 31.85 -27.77
C SER A 11 33.35 32.01 -26.23
N PRO A 12 32.21 32.48 -25.72
CA PRO A 12 31.99 32.51 -24.29
C PRO A 12 31.89 31.06 -23.77
N THR A 13 32.85 30.65 -22.95
CA THR A 13 32.79 29.44 -22.14
C THR A 13 31.58 29.52 -21.22
N MET A 14 30.57 28.68 -21.48
CA MET A 14 29.48 28.48 -20.54
C MET A 14 29.99 27.75 -19.28
N PRO A 15 29.53 28.12 -18.08
CA PRO A 15 29.86 27.38 -16.87
C PRO A 15 29.26 25.97 -16.94
N PRO A 16 29.93 24.95 -16.36
CA PRO A 16 29.42 23.59 -16.37
C PRO A 16 28.08 23.53 -15.64
N LYS A 17 27.06 23.01 -16.33
CA LYS A 17 25.78 22.61 -15.75
C LYS A 17 26.07 21.74 -14.54
N ARG A 18 25.70 22.24 -13.36
CA ARG A 18 25.66 21.48 -12.12
C ARG A 18 25.00 20.14 -12.41
N LYS A 19 25.78 19.07 -12.28
CA LYS A 19 25.31 17.69 -12.31
C LYS A 19 24.22 17.62 -11.25
N LYS A 20 22.96 17.50 -11.67
CA LYS A 20 21.88 17.10 -10.76
C LYS A 20 22.37 15.80 -10.14
N GLN A 21 22.70 15.85 -8.84
CA GLN A 21 22.72 14.64 -8.05
C GLN A 21 21.34 14.04 -8.21
N GLU A 22 21.31 12.93 -8.93
CA GLU A 22 20.25 11.95 -8.84
C GLU A 22 20.32 11.46 -7.39
N GLU A 23 19.67 12.22 -6.51
CA GLU A 23 19.19 11.69 -5.24
C GLU A 23 18.28 10.54 -5.66
N GLU A 24 18.85 9.33 -5.63
CA GLU A 24 18.14 8.07 -5.49
C GLU A 24 17.21 8.24 -4.30
N GLY A 25 16.04 8.80 -4.56
CA GLY A 25 14.98 8.91 -3.58
C GLY A 25 14.74 7.53 -2.99
N PRO A 26 14.41 7.42 -1.69
CA PRO A 26 14.39 6.14 -0.99
C PRO A 26 13.65 5.10 -1.83
N LEU A 27 14.37 4.06 -2.26
CA LEU A 27 13.80 2.88 -2.93
C LEU A 27 12.51 2.57 -2.19
N ARG A 28 11.35 2.86 -2.83
CA ARG A 28 10.05 2.73 -2.15
C ARG A 28 9.97 1.27 -1.74
N LYS A 29 10.19 1.00 -0.44
CA LYS A 29 10.19 -0.34 0.12
C LYS A 29 8.82 -0.91 -0.23
N LYS A 30 8.78 -1.84 -1.17
CA LYS A 30 7.53 -2.48 -1.59
C LYS A 30 6.91 -3.04 -0.31
N ALA A 31 5.63 -2.74 -0.11
CA ALA A 31 4.91 -3.25 1.06
C ALA A 31 5.11 -4.77 1.11
N PRO A 32 5.46 -5.33 2.29
CA PRO A 32 5.69 -6.76 2.42
C PRO A 32 4.53 -7.56 1.83
N ILE A 33 4.83 -8.53 0.97
CA ILE A 33 3.81 -9.36 0.33
C ILE A 33 3.13 -10.20 1.41
N PHE A 34 1.81 -10.40 1.31
CA PHE A 34 1.11 -11.40 2.13
C PHE A 34 1.54 -12.79 1.69
N THR A 35 2.13 -13.55 2.61
CA THR A 35 2.42 -14.98 2.44
C THR A 35 1.12 -15.74 2.25
N GLU A 36 1.17 -16.97 1.71
CA GLU A 36 -0.03 -17.75 1.39
C GLU A 36 -0.84 -18.17 2.63
N ALA A 37 -0.20 -18.31 3.79
CA ALA A 37 -0.86 -18.68 5.04
C ALA A 37 -1.65 -17.52 5.69
N GLU A 38 -1.15 -16.28 5.56
CA GLU A 38 -1.80 -15.08 6.13
C GLU A 38 -3.24 -14.84 5.63
N PRO A 39 -3.57 -14.86 4.32
CA PRO A 39 -4.94 -14.66 3.85
C PRO A 39 -5.88 -15.76 4.34
N SER A 40 -5.42 -17.02 4.40
CA SER A 40 -6.24 -18.13 4.89
C SER A 40 -6.64 -17.93 6.36
N ARG A 41 -5.68 -17.56 7.21
CA ARG A 41 -5.96 -17.19 8.61
C ARG A 41 -6.88 -15.97 8.69
N LEU A 42 -6.62 -14.96 7.88
CA LEU A 42 -7.39 -13.72 7.91
C LEU A 42 -8.85 -13.94 7.50
N ILE A 43 -9.09 -14.83 6.53
CA ILE A 43 -10.44 -15.25 6.14
C ILE A 43 -11.12 -16.00 7.28
N ALA A 44 -10.43 -16.91 7.97
CA ALA A 44 -10.99 -17.62 9.12
C ALA A 44 -11.44 -16.66 10.22
N LEU A 45 -10.55 -15.74 10.63
CA LEU A 45 -10.85 -14.68 11.61
C LEU A 45 -12.01 -13.78 11.16
N TYR A 46 -12.06 -13.44 9.87
CA TYR A 46 -13.17 -12.68 9.31
C TYR A 46 -14.49 -13.45 9.37
N CYS A 47 -14.51 -14.75 9.09
CA CYS A 47 -15.70 -15.58 9.18
C CYS A 47 -16.20 -15.68 10.63
N GLU A 48 -15.30 -15.87 11.60
CA GLU A 48 -15.61 -15.90 13.04
C GLU A 48 -16.15 -14.55 13.54
N GLY A 49 -15.56 -13.45 13.10
CA GLY A 49 -15.91 -12.10 13.52
C GLY A 49 -16.87 -11.36 12.59
N ARG A 50 -17.49 -12.03 11.61
CA ARG A 50 -18.19 -11.36 10.49
C ARG A 50 -19.29 -10.41 10.95
N ASP A 51 -20.11 -10.86 11.88
CA ASP A 51 -21.26 -10.07 12.35
C ASP A 51 -20.82 -8.85 13.16
N ARG A 52 -19.72 -8.97 13.92
CA ARG A 52 -19.09 -7.85 14.63
C ARG A 52 -18.39 -6.89 13.67
N TYR A 53 -17.77 -7.41 12.61
CA TYR A 53 -17.09 -6.62 11.58
C TYR A 53 -18.07 -5.76 10.76
N HIS A 54 -19.26 -6.30 10.47
CA HIS A 54 -20.35 -5.58 9.78
C HIS A 54 -21.40 -5.00 10.73
N GLY A 55 -21.19 -5.15 12.03
CA GLY A 55 -22.08 -4.65 13.07
C GLY A 55 -22.19 -3.13 13.02
N ARG A 56 -23.40 -2.61 13.22
CA ARG A 56 -23.59 -1.17 13.43
C ARG A 56 -23.21 -0.83 14.86
N PHE A 57 -22.72 0.39 15.09
CA PHE A 57 -22.59 0.94 16.44
C PHE A 57 -23.91 0.75 17.18
N ARG A 58 -23.87 0.20 18.41
CA ARG A 58 -25.05 0.22 19.28
C ARG A 58 -25.45 1.67 19.46
N SER A 59 -26.67 1.99 19.02
CA SER A 59 -27.26 3.33 19.08
C SER A 59 -27.06 3.91 20.48
N GLY A 60 -26.17 4.88 20.63
CA GLY A 60 -25.91 5.55 21.92
C GLY A 60 -24.46 5.96 22.18
N SER A 61 -23.47 5.25 21.64
CA SER A 61 -22.05 5.63 21.80
C SER A 61 -21.47 6.17 20.49
N ARG A 62 -21.49 7.50 20.33
CA ARG A 62 -20.81 8.21 19.23
C ARG A 62 -19.30 8.38 19.45
N SER A 63 -18.79 8.04 20.62
CA SER A 63 -17.39 8.23 20.99
C SER A 63 -16.78 6.91 21.47
N GLY A 64 -16.15 6.18 20.54
CA GLY A 64 -15.39 4.97 20.81
C GLY A 64 -14.91 4.32 19.50
N PRO A 65 -13.78 3.59 19.52
CA PRO A 65 -13.40 2.79 18.36
C PRO A 65 -14.51 1.81 18.02
N SER A 66 -14.87 1.73 16.74
CA SER A 66 -15.88 0.75 16.28
C SER A 66 -15.42 -0.67 16.61
N GLU A 67 -16.36 -1.60 16.83
CA GLU A 67 -16.01 -3.03 16.96
C GLU A 67 -15.16 -3.51 15.78
N ARG A 68 -15.43 -2.98 14.58
CA ARG A 68 -14.63 -3.16 13.38
C ARG A 68 -13.16 -2.71 13.55
N GLN A 69 -12.92 -1.51 14.10
CA GLN A 69 -11.56 -1.02 14.34
C GLN A 69 -10.83 -1.88 15.37
N SER A 70 -11.51 -2.32 16.42
CA SER A 70 -10.94 -3.25 17.41
C SER A 70 -10.53 -4.56 16.76
N LEU A 71 -11.40 -5.16 15.95
CA LEU A 71 -11.09 -6.38 15.20
C LEU A 71 -9.90 -6.21 14.26
N LEU A 72 -9.87 -5.12 13.48
CA LEU A 72 -8.74 -4.86 12.57
C LEU A 72 -7.41 -4.73 13.32
N LYS A 73 -7.42 -4.15 14.52
CA LYS A 73 -6.24 -4.05 15.37
C LYS A 73 -5.82 -5.39 15.97
N GLU A 74 -6.78 -6.19 16.42
CA GLU A 74 -6.56 -7.55 16.90
C GLU A 74 -5.95 -8.43 15.80
N TRP A 75 -6.54 -8.42 14.61
CA TRP A 75 -6.06 -9.20 13.46
C TRP A 75 -4.70 -8.71 12.95
N ALA A 76 -4.45 -7.39 12.97
CA ALA A 76 -3.13 -6.83 12.65
C ALA A 76 -2.04 -7.28 13.63
N SER A 77 -2.42 -7.69 14.85
CA SER A 77 -1.50 -8.24 15.85
C SER A 77 -1.36 -9.76 15.73
N ASP A 78 -2.43 -10.47 15.35
CA ASP A 78 -2.45 -11.93 15.19
C ASP A 78 -1.73 -12.42 13.93
N ILE A 79 -1.90 -11.72 12.80
CA ILE A 79 -1.36 -12.14 11.49
C ILE A 79 0.18 -12.13 11.43
N PRO A 80 0.90 -11.12 11.96
CA PRO A 80 2.36 -11.11 11.96
C PRO A 80 2.99 -12.25 12.76
N LEU A 81 2.29 -12.87 13.72
CA LEU A 81 2.81 -14.05 14.42
C LEU A 81 3.04 -15.25 13.48
N MET A 82 2.41 -15.23 12.30
CA MET A 82 2.58 -16.25 11.26
C MET A 82 3.63 -15.87 10.20
N GLY A 83 4.24 -14.68 10.27
CA GLY A 83 5.11 -14.14 9.22
C GLY A 83 6.21 -13.20 9.72
N LEU A 84 6.88 -12.53 8.77
CA LEU A 84 8.04 -11.65 9.06
C LEU A 84 7.69 -10.15 9.08
N ALA A 85 6.44 -9.79 8.77
CA ALA A 85 6.06 -8.41 8.52
C ALA A 85 4.91 -7.96 9.44
N HIS A 86 5.13 -6.86 10.13
CA HIS A 86 4.05 -6.15 10.83
C HIS A 86 3.02 -5.67 9.82
N ARG A 87 1.75 -5.97 10.09
CA ARG A 87 0.61 -5.51 9.32
C ARG A 87 -0.02 -4.34 10.05
N THR A 88 -0.42 -3.32 9.30
CA THR A 88 -1.25 -2.25 9.87
C THR A 88 -2.73 -2.65 9.75
N PRO A 89 -3.61 -2.11 10.62
CA PRO A 89 -5.06 -2.34 10.51
C PRO A 89 -5.62 -2.04 9.12
N GLU A 90 -5.09 -1.02 8.44
CA GLU A 90 -5.51 -0.64 7.08
C GLU A 90 -5.10 -1.68 6.03
N ALA A 91 -3.90 -2.25 6.17
CA ALA A 91 -3.44 -3.31 5.28
C ALA A 91 -4.29 -4.57 5.43
N ILE A 92 -4.69 -4.89 6.67
CA ILE A 92 -5.63 -5.98 6.96
C ILE A 92 -7.01 -5.70 6.36
N GLU A 93 -7.53 -4.50 6.53
CA GLU A 93 -8.84 -4.09 6.00
C GLU A 93 -8.90 -4.23 4.48
N GLU A 94 -7.90 -3.68 3.79
CA GLU A 94 -7.81 -3.76 2.33
C GLU A 94 -7.65 -5.19 1.84
N LYS A 95 -6.88 -6.02 2.56
CA LYS A 95 -6.73 -7.44 2.23
C LYS A 95 -8.06 -8.17 2.32
N ILE A 96 -8.81 -8.03 3.42
CA ILE A 96 -10.15 -8.63 3.58
C ILE A 96 -11.09 -8.17 2.48
N LYS A 97 -11.14 -6.87 2.18
CA LYS A 97 -12.01 -6.33 1.13
C LYS A 97 -11.70 -6.96 -0.23
N ASN A 98 -10.42 -7.17 -0.54
CA ASN A 98 -10.02 -7.81 -1.79
C ASN A 98 -10.40 -9.28 -1.84
N GLU A 99 -10.22 -10.03 -0.75
CA GLU A 99 -10.64 -11.44 -0.68
C GLU A 99 -12.16 -11.57 -0.83
N VAL A 100 -12.94 -10.78 -0.09
CA VAL A 100 -14.41 -10.78 -0.18
C VAL A 100 -14.90 -10.41 -1.58
N ARG A 101 -14.32 -9.37 -2.19
CA ARG A 101 -14.65 -8.97 -3.57
C ARG A 101 -14.35 -10.10 -4.56
N ARG A 102 -13.22 -10.79 -4.39
CA ARG A 102 -12.83 -11.91 -5.24
C ARG A 102 -13.87 -13.03 -5.17
N VAL A 103 -14.25 -13.45 -3.97
CA VAL A 103 -15.29 -14.48 -3.75
C VAL A 103 -16.63 -14.05 -4.36
N GLN A 104 -17.08 -12.82 -4.09
CA GLN A 104 -18.33 -12.30 -4.66
C GLN A 104 -18.33 -12.26 -6.19
N LYS A 105 -17.18 -12.02 -6.82
CA LYS A 105 -17.03 -12.07 -8.28
C LYS A 105 -17.28 -13.47 -8.80
N PHE A 106 -16.71 -14.50 -8.16
CA PHE A 106 -16.91 -15.89 -8.54
C PHE A 106 -18.36 -16.34 -8.35
N ILE A 107 -18.97 -16.04 -7.20
CA ILE A 107 -20.39 -16.35 -6.93
C ILE A 107 -21.30 -15.74 -8.00
N ARG A 108 -21.10 -14.46 -8.36
CA ARG A 108 -21.90 -13.79 -9.40
C ARG A 108 -21.69 -14.37 -10.80
N ALA A 109 -20.52 -14.92 -11.08
CA ALA A 109 -20.23 -15.57 -12.36
C ALA A 109 -20.90 -16.96 -12.44
N GLU A 110 -20.99 -17.67 -11.32
CA GLU A 110 -21.63 -18.99 -11.23
C GLU A 110 -23.15 -18.92 -11.43
N VAL A 111 -23.81 -17.88 -10.88
CA VAL A 111 -25.27 -17.63 -11.03
C VAL A 111 -25.70 -17.30 -12.47
N ARG A 112 -24.77 -17.15 -13.42
CA ARG A 112 -25.07 -16.85 -14.84
C ARG A 112 -25.15 -18.08 -15.75
N PHE A 113 -25.06 -19.28 -15.20
CA PHE A 113 -25.29 -20.56 -15.89
C PHE A 113 -26.61 -21.19 -15.44
#